data_AF-X1TA04-F1
#
_entry.id   AF-X1TA04-F1
#
_cell.length_a   1.000
_cell.length_b   1.000
_cell.length_c   1.000
_cell.angle_alpha   90.00
_cell.angle_beta   90.00
_cell.angle_gamma   90.00
#
_symmetry.space_group_name_H-M   'P 1'
#
loop_
_entity.id
_entity.type
_entity.pdbx_description
1 polymer ?
#
loop_
_entity_poly.entity_id
_entity_poly.type
_entity_poly.pdbx_seq_one_letter_code
_entity_poly.pdbx_strand_id
1 'polypeptide(L)'
;HGKMMQLVKERSPRNPVLIALVTMSLLPLGVLGIAMYQSALSAIQAAAFQRVELASDLTANTMSLGYAELAAELQVTASLPRVETSAAEMILGFRDFQVNPSGEESVRKDLLSYYAATPDTEDDVQKESESKASVFVNELQGSGLFLHDLYVRKNTNEPGTKGLLNDAGDGSSYSAGHVELHPVMRSMQKRLRLYDILLIDADSRDVIYSVNKGHDFGAGLASASLQRSGPADAVDTLLDSSSADGFTCVDYTPYGPAGNAVLSL
;
A
#
# COMPACT_ATOMS: atom_id res chain seq x y z
N HIS A 1 101.26 -33.78 33.93
CA HIS A 1 100.73 -34.97 33.24
C HIS A 1 99.35 -35.26 33.83
N GLY A 2 98.29 -35.09 33.02
CA GLY A 2 96.87 -35.45 33.30
C GLY A 2 96.13 -34.68 34.39
N LYS A 3 94.82 -34.44 34.35
CA LYS A 3 93.81 -34.28 33.28
C LYS A 3 92.55 -33.72 33.98
N MET A 4 91.84 -32.82 33.29
CA MET A 4 90.39 -32.50 33.37
C MET A 4 89.54 -33.19 34.46
N MET A 5 88.62 -32.45 35.11
CA MET A 5 87.29 -32.11 34.57
C MET A 5 86.48 -31.34 35.63
N GLN A 6 86.22 -30.05 35.42
CA GLN A 6 85.20 -29.31 36.17
C GLN A 6 83.84 -29.63 35.55
N LEU A 7 83.03 -30.43 36.25
CA LEU A 7 81.60 -30.54 35.98
C LEU A 7 80.92 -29.30 36.55
N VAL A 8 80.60 -28.36 35.66
CA VAL A 8 79.66 -27.26 35.94
C VAL A 8 78.29 -27.89 36.17
N LYS A 9 77.85 -27.88 37.42
CA LYS A 9 76.49 -28.25 37.81
C LYS A 9 75.58 -27.07 37.45
N GLU A 10 74.95 -27.12 36.29
CA GLU A 10 73.83 -26.22 35.95
C GLU A 10 72.74 -26.38 37.01
N ARG A 11 72.58 -25.37 37.87
CA ARG A 11 71.40 -25.25 38.73
C ARG A 11 70.32 -24.52 37.95
N SER A 12 69.30 -25.26 37.55
CA SER A 12 68.00 -24.70 37.14
C SER A 12 67.45 -23.80 38.26
N PRO A 13 67.07 -22.53 37.99
CA PRO A 13 66.50 -21.65 38.99
C PRO A 13 65.00 -21.95 39.17
N ARG A 14 64.67 -22.93 40.03
CA ARG A 14 63.33 -23.04 40.61
C ARG A 14 63.21 -22.03 41.76
N ASN A 15 62.89 -20.77 41.45
CA ASN A 15 62.64 -19.72 42.44
C ASN A 15 61.13 -19.60 42.76
N PRO A 16 60.63 -20.16 43.88
CA PRO A 16 59.20 -20.13 44.22
C PRO A 16 58.64 -18.71 44.43
N VAL A 17 59.49 -17.76 44.82
CA VAL A 17 59.11 -16.35 45.02
C VAL A 17 58.75 -15.66 43.70
N LEU A 18 59.44 -15.99 42.61
CA LEU A 18 59.19 -15.42 41.28
C LEU A 18 57.84 -15.93 40.71
N ILE A 19 57.53 -17.21 40.94
CA ILE A 19 56.25 -17.80 40.54
C ILE A 19 55.11 -17.15 41.34
N ALA A 20 55.27 -16.94 42.64
CA ALA A 20 54.26 -16.29 43.49
C ALA A 20 53.98 -14.82 43.09
N LEU A 21 55.01 -14.07 42.68
CA LEU A 21 54.83 -12.69 42.20
C LEU A 21 54.15 -12.63 40.82
N VAL A 22 54.47 -13.58 39.94
CA VAL A 22 53.83 -13.69 38.61
C VAL A 22 52.37 -14.11 38.74
N THR A 23 52.04 -15.06 39.60
CA THR A 23 50.64 -15.49 39.80
C THR A 23 49.79 -14.41 40.46
N MET A 24 50.35 -13.68 41.45
CA MET A 24 49.65 -12.60 42.13
C MET A 24 49.38 -11.39 41.21
N SER A 25 50.20 -11.18 40.18
CA SER A 25 49.99 -10.12 39.18
C SER A 25 49.12 -10.57 38.00
N LEU A 26 49.18 -11.82 37.54
CA LEU A 26 48.37 -12.32 36.43
C LEU A 26 46.88 -12.48 36.78
N LEU A 27 46.57 -12.93 37.99
CA LEU A 27 45.17 -13.16 38.42
C LEU A 27 44.30 -11.90 38.34
N PRO A 28 44.68 -10.76 38.95
CA PRO A 28 43.88 -9.53 38.85
C PRO A 28 43.81 -8.98 37.43
N LEU A 29 44.85 -9.16 36.60
CA LEU A 29 44.82 -8.81 35.18
C LEU A 29 43.82 -9.66 34.39
N GLY A 30 43.73 -10.96 34.67
CA GLY A 30 42.74 -11.85 34.06
C GLY A 30 41.31 -11.46 34.44
N VAL A 31 41.06 -11.20 35.73
CA VAL A 31 39.75 -10.75 36.22
C VAL A 31 39.37 -9.40 35.60
N LEU A 32 40.31 -8.46 35.55
CA LEU A 32 40.10 -7.15 34.92
C LEU A 32 39.84 -7.29 33.41
N GLY A 33 40.58 -8.15 32.72
CA GLY A 33 40.37 -8.44 31.29
C GLY A 33 38.98 -9.02 31.02
N ILE A 34 38.50 -9.95 31.86
CA ILE A 34 37.15 -10.51 31.74
C ILE A 34 36.09 -9.44 32.01
N ALA A 35 36.24 -8.65 33.08
CA ALA A 35 35.30 -7.57 33.41
C ALA A 35 35.25 -6.50 32.30
N MET A 36 36.41 -6.10 31.77
CA MET A 36 36.50 -5.17 30.64
C MET A 36 35.90 -5.76 29.37
N TYR A 37 36.12 -7.05 29.09
CA TYR A 37 35.53 -7.73 27.94
C TYR A 37 34.01 -7.78 28.03
N GLN A 38 33.46 -8.14 29.19
CA GLN A 38 32.01 -8.15 29.42
C GLN A 38 31.42 -6.74 29.31
N SER A 39 32.06 -5.74 29.94
CA SER A 39 31.61 -4.35 29.85
C SER A 39 31.66 -3.81 28.42
N ALA A 40 32.72 -4.13 27.66
CA ALA A 40 32.85 -3.74 26.26
C ALA A 40 31.79 -4.41 25.39
N LEU A 41 31.54 -5.71 25.61
CA LEU A 41 30.50 -6.45 24.89
C LEU A 41 29.11 -5.87 25.17
N SER A 42 28.77 -5.60 26.44
CA SER A 42 27.49 -4.98 26.82
C SER A 42 27.33 -3.58 26.25
N ALA A 43 28.39 -2.76 26.25
CA ALA A 43 28.36 -1.42 25.68
C ALA A 43 28.18 -1.44 24.15
N ILE A 44 28.85 -2.37 23.45
CA ILE A 44 28.71 -2.55 21.99
C ILE A 44 27.29 -3.02 21.66
N GLN A 45 26.75 -3.99 22.40
CA GLN A 45 25.38 -4.48 22.21
C GLN A 45 24.36 -3.36 22.44
N ALA A 46 24.46 -2.62 23.54
CA ALA A 46 23.59 -1.49 23.83
C ALA A 46 23.66 -0.42 22.73
N ALA A 47 24.86 -0.08 22.27
CA ALA A 47 25.04 0.87 21.16
C ALA A 47 24.46 0.34 19.83
N ALA A 48 24.54 -0.96 19.57
CA ALA A 48 23.94 -1.57 18.39
C ALA A 48 22.40 -1.53 18.43
N PHE A 49 21.80 -1.86 19.58
CA PHE A 49 20.34 -1.77 19.76
C PHE A 49 19.82 -0.35 19.64
N GLN A 50 20.46 0.62 20.31
CA GLN A 50 20.06 2.03 20.23
C GLN A 50 20.12 2.57 18.80
N ARG A 51 21.10 2.14 17.99
CA ARG A 51 21.17 2.55 16.57
C ARG A 51 20.01 2.02 15.75
N VAL A 52 19.59 0.78 16.00
CA VAL A 52 18.44 0.17 15.32
C VAL A 52 17.14 0.85 15.76
N GLU A 53 16.98 1.11 17.05
CA GLU A 53 15.82 1.81 17.61
C GLU A 53 15.70 3.22 17.03
N LEU A 54 16.78 4.03 17.09
CA LEU A 54 16.79 5.36 16.49
C LEU A 54 16.53 5.32 14.98
N ALA A 55 17.12 4.37 14.26
CA ALA A 55 16.86 4.24 12.83
C ALA A 55 15.40 3.87 12.56
N SER A 56 14.81 2.99 13.36
CA SER A 56 13.40 2.61 13.29
C SER A 56 12.49 3.80 13.59
N ASP A 57 12.75 4.52 14.68
CA ASP A 57 11.98 5.69 15.10
C ASP A 57 12.06 6.83 14.08
N LEU A 58 13.26 7.10 13.55
CA LEU A 58 13.43 8.10 12.49
C LEU A 58 12.69 7.69 11.22
N THR A 59 12.73 6.41 10.86
CA THR A 59 12.00 5.89 9.68
C THR A 59 10.50 6.01 9.89
N ALA A 60 9.98 5.59 11.05
CA ALA A 60 8.57 5.67 11.39
C ALA A 60 8.06 7.12 11.42
N ASN A 61 8.82 8.03 12.04
CA ASN A 61 8.47 9.46 12.06
C ASN A 61 8.51 10.09 10.68
N THR A 62 9.52 9.76 9.86
CA THR A 62 9.62 10.27 8.49
C THR A 62 8.44 9.79 7.64
N MET A 63 8.05 8.52 7.79
CA MET A 63 6.87 7.97 7.13
C MET A 63 5.59 8.68 7.60
N SER A 64 5.39 8.81 8.91
CA SER A 64 4.22 9.48 9.49
C SER A 64 4.07 10.92 9.01
N LEU A 65 5.17 11.69 8.99
CA LEU A 65 5.18 13.05 8.47
C LEU A 65 4.85 13.09 6.96
N GLY A 66 5.44 12.18 6.18
CA GLY A 66 5.13 12.08 4.74
C GLY A 66 3.65 11.76 4.48
N TYR A 67 3.04 10.87 5.28
CA TYR A 67 1.61 10.58 5.16
C TYR A 67 0.73 11.76 5.57
N ALA A 68 1.09 12.47 6.63
CA ALA A 68 0.36 13.66 7.05
C ALA A 68 0.42 14.78 5.99
N GLU A 69 1.57 14.94 5.32
CA GLU A 69 1.72 15.89 4.21
C GLU A 69 0.88 15.48 3.00
N LEU A 70 0.92 14.20 2.62
CA LEU A 70 0.09 13.65 1.54
C LEU A 70 -1.41 13.83 1.84
N ALA A 71 -1.84 13.51 3.07
CA ALA A 71 -3.21 13.69 3.52
C ALA A 71 -3.65 15.15 3.42
N ALA A 72 -2.82 16.09 3.89
CA ALA A 72 -3.11 17.51 3.80
C ALA A 72 -3.22 17.99 2.35
N GLU A 73 -2.34 17.53 1.45
CA GLU A 73 -2.40 17.88 0.03
C GLU A 73 -3.69 17.35 -0.63
N LEU A 74 -4.09 16.12 -0.32
CA LEU A 74 -5.33 15.52 -0.81
C LEU A 74 -6.56 16.28 -0.30
N GLN A 75 -6.60 16.60 0.99
CA GLN A 75 -7.70 17.34 1.60
C GLN A 75 -7.85 18.74 1.01
N VAL A 76 -6.72 19.45 0.82
CA VAL A 76 -6.71 20.77 0.16
C VAL A 76 -7.23 20.64 -1.27
N THR A 77 -6.79 19.64 -2.02
CA THR A 77 -7.23 19.43 -3.41
C THR A 77 -8.71 19.08 -3.49
N ALA A 78 -9.21 18.22 -2.60
CA ALA A 78 -10.62 17.85 -2.52
C ALA A 78 -11.51 19.05 -2.20
N SER A 79 -11.04 19.97 -1.35
CA SER A 79 -11.76 21.21 -0.98
C SER A 79 -11.76 22.31 -2.05
N LEU A 80 -11.11 22.09 -3.21
CA LEU A 80 -11.12 23.08 -4.29
C LEU A 80 -12.54 23.15 -4.90
N PRO A 81 -13.15 24.34 -5.06
CA PRO A 81 -14.53 24.46 -5.51
C PRO A 81 -14.86 23.73 -6.82
N ARG A 82 -13.90 23.66 -7.75
CA ARG A 82 -14.06 22.93 -9.01
C ARG A 82 -14.11 21.42 -8.80
N VAL A 83 -13.30 20.87 -7.88
CA VAL A 83 -13.31 19.44 -7.56
C VAL A 83 -14.63 19.09 -6.88
N GLU A 84 -15.06 19.87 -5.89
CA GLU A 84 -16.36 19.68 -5.22
C GLU A 84 -17.54 19.73 -6.20
N THR A 85 -17.57 20.76 -7.07
CA THR A 85 -18.66 20.92 -8.04
C THR A 85 -18.69 19.78 -9.05
N SER A 86 -17.55 19.44 -9.66
CA SER A 86 -17.50 18.35 -10.65
C SER A 86 -17.76 16.99 -10.01
N ALA A 87 -17.31 16.75 -8.77
CA ALA A 87 -17.64 15.52 -8.04
C ALA A 87 -19.14 15.41 -7.77
N ALA A 88 -19.79 16.50 -7.32
CA ALA A 88 -21.23 16.52 -7.11
C ALA A 88 -22.01 16.30 -8.42
N GLU A 89 -21.61 16.95 -9.52
CA GLU A 89 -22.20 16.76 -10.84
C GLU A 89 -22.04 15.31 -11.33
N MET A 90 -20.89 14.68 -11.07
CA MET A 90 -20.66 13.28 -11.43
C MET A 90 -21.51 12.32 -10.58
N ILE A 91 -21.66 12.56 -9.28
CA ILE A 91 -22.53 11.75 -8.41
C ILE A 91 -23.98 11.84 -8.91
N LEU A 92 -24.48 13.06 -9.18
CA LEU A 92 -25.81 13.24 -9.75
C LEU A 92 -25.95 12.60 -11.13
N GLY A 93 -24.96 12.80 -12.00
CA GLY A 93 -24.95 12.21 -13.34
C GLY A 93 -24.89 10.70 -13.35
N PHE A 94 -24.26 10.08 -12.35
CA PHE A 94 -24.27 8.63 -12.15
C PHE A 94 -25.65 8.16 -11.69
N ARG A 95 -26.25 8.81 -10.68
CA ARG A 95 -27.58 8.45 -10.16
C ARG A 95 -28.67 8.58 -11.24
N ASP A 96 -28.61 9.64 -12.04
CA ASP A 96 -29.59 9.95 -13.08
C ASP A 96 -29.24 9.33 -14.46
N PHE A 97 -28.18 8.52 -14.53
CA PHE A 97 -27.74 7.94 -15.79
C PHE A 97 -28.87 7.12 -16.44
N GLN A 98 -29.13 7.37 -17.72
CA GLN A 98 -30.23 6.70 -18.42
C GLN A 98 -29.89 5.23 -18.67
N VAL A 99 -30.38 4.38 -17.79
CA VAL A 99 -30.31 2.93 -17.94
C VAL A 99 -31.36 2.48 -18.96
N ASN A 100 -30.96 1.66 -19.93
CA ASN A 100 -31.88 0.97 -20.82
C ASN A 100 -32.02 -0.50 -20.37
N PRO A 101 -33.12 -0.87 -19.67
CA PRO A 101 -33.28 -2.23 -19.12
C PRO A 101 -33.24 -3.32 -20.20
N SER A 102 -33.69 -3.01 -21.43
CA SER A 102 -33.66 -3.97 -22.54
C SER A 102 -32.25 -4.27 -23.05
N GLY A 103 -31.29 -3.38 -22.81
CA GLY A 103 -29.89 -3.55 -23.20
C GLY A 103 -29.01 -4.18 -22.12
N GLU A 104 -29.50 -4.27 -20.88
CA GLU A 104 -28.70 -4.69 -19.72
C GLU A 104 -28.08 -6.09 -19.90
N GLU A 105 -28.88 -7.06 -20.37
CA GLU A 105 -28.41 -8.42 -20.61
C GLU A 105 -27.33 -8.47 -21.70
N SER A 106 -27.44 -7.64 -22.73
CA SER A 106 -26.43 -7.54 -23.78
C SER A 106 -25.13 -6.95 -23.24
N VAL A 107 -25.21 -5.89 -22.44
CA VAL A 107 -24.04 -5.26 -21.82
C VAL A 107 -23.34 -6.23 -20.87
N ARG A 108 -24.11 -6.94 -20.05
CA ARG A 108 -23.59 -7.96 -19.13
C ARG A 108 -22.85 -9.07 -19.87
N LYS A 109 -23.45 -9.60 -20.94
CA LYS A 109 -22.81 -10.63 -21.78
C LYS A 109 -21.49 -10.15 -22.40
N ASP A 110 -21.47 -8.91 -22.88
CA ASP A 110 -20.26 -8.31 -23.47
C ASP A 110 -19.15 -8.15 -22.42
N LEU A 111 -19.50 -7.72 -21.20
CA LEU A 111 -18.55 -7.59 -20.09
C LEU A 111 -18.01 -8.95 -19.63
N LEU A 112 -18.87 -9.96 -19.51
CA LEU A 112 -18.43 -11.33 -19.20
C LEU A 112 -17.43 -11.84 -20.23
N SER A 113 -17.71 -11.61 -21.52
CA SER A 113 -16.81 -12.00 -22.61
C SER A 113 -15.49 -11.24 -22.58
N TYR A 114 -15.53 -9.95 -22.22
CA TYR A 114 -14.35 -9.10 -22.08
C TYR A 114 -13.41 -9.59 -20.98
N TYR A 115 -13.95 -9.85 -19.78
CA TYR A 115 -13.16 -10.30 -18.63
C TYR A 115 -12.69 -11.74 -18.76
N ALA A 116 -13.50 -12.63 -19.35
CA ALA A 116 -13.06 -13.99 -19.66
C ALA A 116 -11.89 -14.03 -20.68
N ALA A 117 -11.72 -12.98 -21.48
CA ALA A 117 -10.62 -12.84 -22.43
C ALA A 117 -9.43 -12.03 -21.86
N THR A 118 -9.59 -11.45 -20.67
CA THR A 118 -8.59 -10.56 -20.04
C THR A 118 -8.27 -11.11 -18.64
N PRO A 119 -7.37 -12.10 -18.53
CA PRO A 119 -7.03 -12.69 -17.24
C PRO A 119 -6.39 -11.66 -16.30
N ASP A 120 -6.74 -11.72 -15.02
CA ASP A 120 -6.24 -10.82 -13.98
C ASP A 120 -4.77 -11.07 -13.63
N THR A 121 -4.33 -12.32 -13.76
CA THR A 121 -2.94 -12.75 -13.56
C THR A 121 -2.48 -13.65 -14.70
N GLU A 122 -1.17 -13.70 -14.95
CA GLU A 122 -0.61 -14.59 -16.00
C GLU A 122 -0.84 -16.08 -15.70
N ASP A 123 -1.11 -16.44 -14.44
CA ASP A 123 -1.32 -17.80 -13.97
C ASP A 123 -2.80 -18.22 -13.98
N ASP A 124 -3.74 -17.29 -14.20
CA ASP A 124 -5.17 -17.57 -14.19
C ASP A 124 -5.55 -18.50 -15.35
N VAL A 125 -6.08 -19.68 -15.02
CA VAL A 125 -6.65 -20.59 -16.02
C VAL A 125 -7.99 -20.05 -16.51
N GLN A 126 -8.33 -20.24 -17.79
CA GLN A 126 -9.56 -19.76 -18.43
C GLN A 126 -10.84 -19.92 -17.57
N LYS A 127 -11.01 -21.08 -16.94
CA LYS A 127 -12.19 -21.39 -16.11
C LYS A 127 -12.24 -20.57 -14.82
N GLU A 128 -11.08 -20.20 -14.28
CA GLU A 128 -10.96 -19.33 -13.12
C GLU A 128 -11.25 -17.87 -13.49
N SER A 129 -10.73 -17.41 -14.63
CA SER A 129 -11.04 -16.08 -15.18
C SER A 129 -12.55 -15.93 -15.47
N GLU A 130 -13.20 -16.94 -16.07
CA GLU A 130 -14.66 -16.93 -16.28
C GLU A 130 -15.44 -16.88 -14.96
N SER A 131 -14.98 -17.61 -13.95
CA SER A 131 -15.60 -17.59 -12.62
C SER A 131 -15.45 -16.21 -11.96
N LYS A 132 -14.24 -15.63 -11.94
CA LYS A 132 -13.96 -14.30 -11.38
C LYS A 132 -14.75 -13.21 -12.10
N ALA A 133 -14.76 -13.25 -13.44
CA ALA A 133 -15.56 -12.37 -14.29
C ALA A 133 -17.05 -12.44 -13.92
N SER A 134 -17.59 -13.65 -13.72
CA SER A 134 -18.99 -13.83 -13.36
C SER A 134 -19.34 -13.24 -11.98
N VAL A 135 -18.42 -13.33 -11.00
CA VAL A 135 -18.64 -12.73 -9.68
C VAL A 135 -18.71 -11.22 -9.82
N PHE A 136 -17.69 -10.61 -10.42
CA PHE A 136 -17.60 -9.16 -10.55
C PHE A 136 -18.74 -8.56 -11.39
N VAL A 137 -18.97 -9.09 -12.59
CA VAL A 137 -19.94 -8.51 -13.53
C VAL A 137 -21.38 -8.61 -13.01
N ASN A 138 -21.68 -9.60 -12.15
CA ASN A 138 -22.99 -9.70 -11.51
C ASN A 138 -23.18 -8.72 -10.35
N GLU A 139 -22.11 -8.18 -9.79
CA GLU A 139 -22.16 -7.14 -8.75
C GLU A 139 -22.42 -5.75 -9.35
N LEU A 140 -22.13 -5.53 -10.63
CA LEU A 140 -22.45 -4.31 -11.34
C LEU A 140 -23.95 -4.21 -11.61
N GLN A 141 -24.55 -3.09 -11.19
CA GLN A 141 -25.99 -2.83 -11.29
C GLN A 141 -26.26 -1.42 -11.81
N GLY A 142 -27.46 -1.22 -12.38
CA GLY A 142 -27.95 0.09 -12.81
C GLY A 142 -26.91 0.88 -13.63
N SER A 143 -26.71 2.15 -13.28
CA SER A 143 -25.76 3.05 -13.93
C SER A 143 -24.33 2.51 -13.94
N GLY A 144 -23.91 1.84 -12.86
CA GLY A 144 -22.58 1.28 -12.70
C GLY A 144 -22.24 0.30 -13.83
N LEU A 145 -23.18 -0.59 -14.19
CA LEU A 145 -23.00 -1.55 -15.28
C LEU A 145 -22.75 -0.86 -16.63
N PHE A 146 -23.55 0.15 -16.98
CA PHE A 146 -23.46 0.83 -18.27
C PHE A 146 -22.25 1.76 -18.34
N LEU A 147 -21.93 2.48 -17.28
CA LEU A 147 -20.76 3.34 -17.22
C LEU A 147 -19.47 2.51 -17.25
N HIS A 148 -19.46 1.36 -16.55
CA HIS A 148 -18.36 0.42 -16.63
C HIS A 148 -18.15 -0.10 -18.05
N ASP A 149 -19.21 -0.46 -18.78
CA ASP A 149 -19.15 -0.83 -20.20
C ASP A 149 -18.51 0.27 -21.07
N LEU A 150 -18.93 1.52 -20.89
CA LEU A 150 -18.48 2.67 -21.67
C LEU A 150 -17.00 3.02 -21.41
N TYR A 151 -16.60 3.05 -20.14
CA TYR A 151 -15.28 3.55 -19.74
C TYR A 151 -14.23 2.45 -19.59
N VAL A 152 -14.61 1.19 -19.44
CA VAL A 152 -13.68 0.06 -19.31
C VAL A 152 -13.63 -0.75 -20.60
N ARG A 153 -14.72 -1.42 -20.97
CA ARG A 153 -14.71 -2.35 -22.11
C ARG A 153 -14.60 -1.63 -23.45
N LYS A 154 -15.42 -0.60 -23.68
CA LYS A 154 -15.41 0.20 -24.93
C LYS A 154 -14.23 1.16 -25.04
N ASN A 155 -13.47 1.32 -23.96
CA ASN A 155 -12.27 2.13 -23.95
C ASN A 155 -11.15 1.45 -24.74
N THR A 156 -10.80 2.05 -25.87
CA THR A 156 -9.82 1.54 -26.83
C THR A 156 -8.36 1.70 -26.38
N ASN A 157 -8.11 2.32 -25.23
CA ASN A 157 -6.76 2.38 -24.67
C ASN A 157 -6.31 1.01 -24.17
N GLU A 158 -5.00 0.75 -24.27
CA GLU A 158 -4.38 -0.49 -23.83
C GLU A 158 -4.67 -0.78 -22.34
N PRO A 159 -4.71 -2.07 -21.93
CA PRO A 159 -4.78 -2.43 -20.52
C PRO A 159 -3.74 -1.67 -19.67
N GLY A 160 -4.15 -1.18 -18.51
CA GLY A 160 -3.32 -0.33 -17.64
C GLY A 160 -3.22 1.14 -18.07
N THR A 161 -3.74 1.53 -19.23
CA THR A 161 -3.77 2.93 -19.70
C THR A 161 -5.19 3.47 -19.91
N LYS A 162 -6.20 2.78 -19.42
CA LYS A 162 -7.62 3.18 -19.51
C LYS A 162 -7.89 4.56 -18.89
N GLY A 163 -7.07 4.98 -17.93
CA GLY A 163 -7.00 6.34 -17.42
C GLY A 163 -6.69 7.44 -18.45
N LEU A 164 -6.42 7.14 -19.72
CA LEU A 164 -6.27 8.17 -20.76
C LEU A 164 -7.60 8.67 -21.33
N LEU A 165 -8.69 7.91 -21.16
CA LEU A 165 -10.01 8.28 -21.65
C LEU A 165 -10.62 9.40 -20.79
N ASN A 166 -10.87 10.57 -21.39
CA ASN A 166 -11.53 11.70 -20.73
C ASN A 166 -13.05 11.72 -20.95
N ASP A 167 -13.54 11.18 -22.06
CA ASP A 167 -14.96 11.22 -22.45
C ASP A 167 -15.32 9.92 -23.18
N ALA A 168 -16.42 9.28 -22.79
CA ALA A 168 -16.95 8.11 -23.49
C ALA A 168 -17.73 8.48 -24.77
N GLY A 169 -18.06 9.75 -24.98
CA GLY A 169 -18.78 10.25 -26.15
C GLY A 169 -20.26 9.91 -26.15
N ASP A 170 -20.83 9.58 -25.00
CA ASP A 170 -22.24 9.23 -24.79
C ASP A 170 -23.15 10.46 -24.59
N GLY A 171 -22.56 11.64 -24.33
CA GLY A 171 -23.28 12.89 -24.11
C GLY A 171 -24.04 12.97 -22.78
N SER A 172 -23.72 12.09 -21.82
CA SER A 172 -24.35 12.10 -20.49
C SER A 172 -23.82 13.24 -19.61
N SER A 173 -24.61 13.63 -18.60
CA SER A 173 -24.18 14.56 -17.57
C SER A 173 -22.99 14.01 -16.75
N TYR A 174 -22.94 12.69 -16.55
CA TYR A 174 -21.78 12.02 -15.95
C TYR A 174 -20.50 12.30 -16.76
N SER A 175 -20.53 12.10 -18.09
CA SER A 175 -19.36 12.33 -18.94
C SER A 175 -18.94 13.80 -18.98
N ALA A 176 -19.89 14.73 -18.91
CA ALA A 176 -19.59 16.15 -18.79
C ALA A 176 -18.78 16.47 -17.52
N GLY A 177 -19.22 15.96 -16.36
CA GLY A 177 -18.46 16.10 -15.10
C GLY A 177 -17.11 15.36 -15.15
N HIS A 178 -17.06 14.18 -15.75
CA HIS A 178 -15.83 13.40 -15.89
C HIS A 178 -14.76 14.14 -16.71
N VAL A 179 -15.13 14.82 -17.80
CA VAL A 179 -14.21 15.63 -18.61
C VAL A 179 -13.53 16.73 -17.80
N GLU A 180 -14.26 17.32 -16.86
CA GLU A 180 -13.76 18.39 -16.00
C GLU A 180 -12.86 17.86 -14.86
N LEU A 181 -13.29 16.78 -14.19
CA LEU A 181 -12.61 16.22 -13.02
C LEU A 181 -11.38 15.38 -13.39
N HIS A 182 -11.50 14.52 -14.41
CA HIS A 182 -10.54 13.45 -14.66
C HIS A 182 -9.11 13.92 -14.99
N PRO A 183 -8.88 15.00 -15.78
CA PRO A 183 -7.53 15.49 -16.03
C PRO A 183 -6.78 15.91 -14.75
N VAL A 184 -7.50 16.49 -13.78
CA VAL A 184 -6.94 16.93 -12.50
C VAL A 184 -6.57 15.73 -11.65
N MET A 185 -7.50 14.80 -11.46
CA MET A 185 -7.28 13.58 -10.66
C MET A 185 -6.18 12.69 -11.27
N ARG A 186 -6.15 12.51 -12.59
CA ARG A 186 -5.06 11.78 -13.25
C ARG A 186 -3.69 12.42 -13.06
N SER A 187 -3.62 13.76 -13.13
CA SER A 187 -2.38 14.47 -12.83
C SER A 187 -1.95 14.26 -11.38
N MET A 188 -2.91 14.31 -10.44
CA MET A 188 -2.68 14.06 -9.02
C MET A 188 -2.17 12.63 -8.78
N GLN A 189 -2.88 11.61 -9.27
CA GLN A 189 -2.49 10.19 -9.17
C GLN A 189 -1.05 9.99 -9.62
N LYS A 190 -0.69 10.54 -10.80
CA LYS A 190 0.64 10.38 -11.37
C LYS A 190 1.74 11.08 -10.56
N ARG A 191 1.47 12.29 -10.06
CA ARG A 191 2.44 13.10 -9.31
C ARG A 191 2.68 12.54 -7.91
N LEU A 192 1.60 12.12 -7.25
CA LEU A 192 1.62 11.55 -5.90
C LEU A 192 1.88 10.03 -5.90
N ARG A 193 1.96 9.40 -7.08
CA ARG A 193 2.16 7.95 -7.28
C ARG A 193 1.14 7.10 -6.54
N LEU A 194 -0.10 7.56 -6.52
CA LEU A 194 -1.21 6.83 -5.93
C LEU A 194 -1.56 5.63 -6.81
N TYR A 195 -1.97 4.53 -6.16
CA TYR A 195 -2.44 3.36 -6.88
C TYR A 195 -3.66 3.72 -7.74
N ASP A 196 -4.67 4.33 -7.12
CA ASP A 196 -5.84 4.89 -7.78
C ASP A 196 -6.40 6.07 -6.98
N ILE A 197 -7.33 6.82 -7.56
CA ILE A 197 -8.16 7.80 -6.86
C ILE A 197 -9.61 7.46 -7.19
N LEU A 198 -10.42 7.31 -6.14
CA LEU A 198 -11.82 6.94 -6.25
C LEU A 198 -12.72 8.13 -5.86
N LEU A 199 -13.87 8.24 -6.50
CA LEU A 199 -15.01 9.01 -5.96
C LEU A 199 -16.06 8.00 -5.55
N ILE A 200 -16.49 8.09 -4.30
CA ILE A 200 -17.48 7.18 -3.73
C ILE A 200 -18.69 8.00 -3.33
N ASP A 201 -19.87 7.54 -3.72
CA ASP A 201 -21.12 8.12 -3.26
C ASP A 201 -21.36 7.69 -1.80
N ALA A 202 -21.39 8.65 -0.87
CA ALA A 202 -21.57 8.36 0.54
C ALA A 202 -22.93 7.71 0.87
N ASP A 203 -23.98 8.01 0.09
CA ASP A 203 -25.34 7.51 0.37
C ASP A 203 -25.51 6.06 -0.13
N SER A 204 -25.14 5.81 -1.40
CA SER A 204 -25.30 4.48 -2.01
C SER A 204 -24.11 3.55 -1.74
N ARG A 205 -22.96 4.14 -1.39
CA ARG A 205 -21.66 3.47 -1.25
C ARG A 205 -21.15 2.87 -2.55
N ASP A 206 -21.55 3.42 -3.69
CA ASP A 206 -21.04 3.02 -5.01
C ASP A 206 -19.74 3.76 -5.35
N VAL A 207 -18.81 3.05 -5.99
CA VAL A 207 -17.61 3.64 -6.58
C VAL A 207 -18.00 4.31 -7.89
N ILE A 208 -18.34 5.59 -7.82
CA ILE A 208 -18.82 6.41 -8.93
C ILE A 208 -17.73 6.71 -9.95
N TYR A 209 -16.47 6.67 -9.55
CA TYR A 209 -15.34 7.02 -10.40
C TYR A 209 -14.06 6.33 -9.94
N SER A 210 -13.20 6.00 -10.90
CA SER A 210 -11.82 5.56 -10.71
C SER A 210 -10.95 6.18 -11.81
N VAL A 211 -9.72 6.58 -11.46
CA VAL A 211 -8.75 7.04 -12.46
C VAL A 211 -8.31 5.88 -13.35
N ASN A 212 -8.00 4.73 -12.75
CA ASN A 212 -7.56 3.54 -13.47
C ASN A 212 -8.67 2.88 -14.29
N LYS A 213 -9.93 3.03 -13.85
CA LYS A 213 -11.11 2.35 -14.38
C LYS A 213 -10.97 0.83 -14.21
N GLY A 214 -10.79 0.43 -12.95
CA GLY A 214 -10.58 -0.95 -12.53
C GLY A 214 -11.87 -1.73 -12.31
N HIS A 215 -11.76 -2.84 -11.58
CA HIS A 215 -12.88 -3.70 -11.16
C HIS A 215 -13.70 -3.09 -10.00
N ASP A 216 -13.27 -1.96 -9.47
CA ASP A 216 -14.01 -1.19 -8.47
C ASP A 216 -15.07 -0.31 -9.11
N PHE A 217 -14.75 0.28 -10.26
CA PHE A 217 -15.54 1.29 -10.92
C PHE A 217 -16.96 0.81 -11.26
N GLY A 218 -17.95 1.52 -10.72
CA GLY A 218 -19.37 1.23 -10.90
C GLY A 218 -19.92 0.15 -9.97
N ALA A 219 -19.10 -0.47 -9.11
CA ALA A 219 -19.54 -1.43 -8.12
C ALA A 219 -19.78 -0.79 -6.75
N GLY A 220 -20.68 -1.38 -5.97
CA GLY A 220 -20.94 -1.00 -4.59
C GLY A 220 -19.89 -1.55 -3.63
N LEU A 221 -19.46 -0.76 -2.64
CA LEU A 221 -18.54 -1.22 -1.59
C LEU A 221 -19.13 -2.35 -0.72
N ALA A 222 -20.45 -2.55 -0.76
CA ALA A 222 -21.10 -3.67 -0.09
C ALA A 222 -20.97 -5.01 -0.87
N SER A 223 -20.41 -5.00 -2.09
CA SER A 223 -20.20 -6.19 -2.92
C SER A 223 -19.22 -7.17 -2.26
N ALA A 224 -19.27 -8.45 -2.64
CA ALA A 224 -18.36 -9.44 -2.07
C ALA A 224 -16.91 -9.17 -2.47
N SER A 225 -16.68 -8.58 -3.65
CA SER A 225 -15.35 -8.18 -4.12
C SER A 225 -14.74 -6.99 -3.36
N LEU A 226 -15.55 -6.08 -2.81
CA LEU A 226 -15.08 -4.82 -2.22
C LEU A 226 -15.31 -4.71 -0.70
N GLN A 227 -16.20 -5.49 -0.09
CA GLN A 227 -16.58 -5.32 1.33
C GLN A 227 -15.43 -5.54 2.35
N ARG A 228 -14.31 -6.13 1.94
CA ARG A 228 -13.12 -6.33 2.79
C ARG A 228 -11.89 -5.66 2.19
N SER A 229 -12.08 -4.42 1.74
CA SER A 229 -11.05 -3.62 1.09
C SER A 229 -10.80 -2.32 1.86
N GLY A 230 -9.60 -1.77 1.71
CA GLY A 230 -9.24 -0.49 2.31
C GLY A 230 -10.21 0.65 1.99
N PRO A 231 -10.70 0.82 0.76
CA PRO A 231 -11.72 1.83 0.47
C PRO A 231 -13.03 1.62 1.23
N ALA A 232 -13.47 0.37 1.42
CA ALA A 232 -14.66 0.08 2.22
C ALA A 232 -14.45 0.44 3.70
N ASP A 233 -13.31 0.03 4.27
CA ASP A 233 -12.95 0.33 5.66
C ASP A 233 -12.78 1.84 5.91
N ALA A 234 -12.23 2.58 4.95
CA ALA A 234 -12.07 4.03 5.02
C ALA A 234 -13.43 4.74 5.02
N VAL A 235 -14.34 4.34 4.13
CA VAL A 235 -15.70 4.90 4.08
C VAL A 235 -16.47 4.57 5.36
N ASP A 236 -16.39 3.33 5.86
CA ASP A 236 -17.02 2.95 7.12
C ASP A 236 -16.50 3.79 8.28
N THR A 237 -15.17 3.93 8.39
CA THR A 237 -14.55 4.74 9.44
C THR A 237 -15.00 6.20 9.36
N LEU A 238 -15.08 6.77 8.16
CA LEU A 238 -15.42 8.19 7.96
C LEU A 238 -16.92 8.48 8.16
N LEU A 239 -17.80 7.51 7.91
CA LEU A 239 -19.23 7.64 8.17
C LEU A 239 -19.60 7.34 9.64
N ASP A 240 -18.91 6.40 10.28
CA ASP A 240 -19.13 6.04 11.68
C ASP A 240 -18.53 7.05 12.65
N SER A 241 -17.33 7.55 12.33
CA SER A 241 -16.74 8.65 13.07
C SER A 241 -17.30 9.95 12.52
N SER A 242 -17.90 10.78 13.37
CA SER A 242 -18.04 12.21 13.07
C SER A 242 -16.65 12.86 13.08
N SER A 243 -15.72 12.39 12.24
CA SER A 243 -14.33 12.83 12.18
C SER A 243 -14.34 14.35 12.00
N ALA A 244 -13.77 15.06 12.99
CA ALA A 244 -13.87 16.51 13.05
C ALA A 244 -13.30 17.20 11.82
N ASP A 245 -12.39 16.52 11.12
CA ASP A 245 -11.67 17.03 9.95
C ASP A 245 -12.11 16.35 8.64
N GLY A 246 -13.02 15.37 8.65
CA GLY A 246 -13.51 14.72 7.42
C GLY A 246 -12.43 13.97 6.63
N PHE A 247 -11.45 13.40 7.33
CA PHE A 247 -10.34 12.63 6.76
C PHE A 247 -10.05 11.40 7.62
N THR A 248 -9.68 10.29 6.99
CA THR A 248 -9.26 9.06 7.68
C THR A 248 -8.12 8.38 6.92
N CYS A 249 -7.43 7.47 7.58
CA CYS A 249 -6.44 6.62 6.94
C CYS A 249 -6.58 5.22 7.55
N VAL A 250 -6.72 4.22 6.69
CA VAL A 250 -6.78 2.82 7.10
C VAL A 250 -5.53 2.09 6.61
N ASP A 251 -5.10 1.10 7.40
CA ASP A 251 -3.86 0.37 7.18
C ASP A 251 -3.88 -0.43 5.86
N TYR A 252 -2.71 -0.97 5.48
CA TYR A 252 -2.54 -1.71 4.24
C TYR A 252 -3.45 -2.94 4.18
N THR A 253 -4.32 -2.95 3.18
CA THR A 253 -5.21 -4.08 2.88
C THR A 253 -5.03 -4.54 1.44
N PRO A 254 -5.22 -5.84 1.14
CA PRO A 254 -5.24 -6.32 -0.23
C PRO A 254 -6.34 -5.63 -1.04
N TYR A 255 -6.01 -5.14 -2.23
CA TYR A 255 -6.93 -4.42 -3.09
C TYR A 255 -6.79 -4.81 -4.57
N GLY A 256 -7.94 -4.84 -5.24
CA GLY A 256 -8.07 -5.24 -6.64
C GLY A 256 -7.83 -6.75 -6.87
N PRO A 257 -7.98 -7.21 -8.11
CA PRO A 257 -7.89 -8.64 -8.45
C PRO A 257 -6.53 -9.28 -8.13
N ALA A 258 -5.46 -8.50 -8.23
CA ALA A 258 -4.10 -8.93 -7.91
C ALA A 258 -3.80 -8.92 -6.40
N GLY A 259 -4.72 -8.43 -5.55
CA GLY A 259 -4.53 -8.40 -4.10
C GLY A 259 -3.36 -7.52 -3.63
N ASN A 260 -3.09 -6.42 -4.35
CA ASN A 260 -2.00 -5.53 -4.00
C ASN A 260 -2.27 -4.90 -2.63
N ALA A 261 -1.29 -4.93 -1.73
CA ALA A 261 -1.41 -4.22 -0.45
C ALA A 261 -1.37 -2.71 -0.71
N VAL A 262 -2.50 -2.03 -0.47
CA VAL A 262 -2.62 -0.57 -0.63
C VAL A 262 -3.04 0.06 0.70
N LEU A 263 -2.49 1.23 0.95
CA LEU A 263 -2.98 2.13 2.00
C LEU A 263 -4.16 2.92 1.44
N SER A 264 -5.25 3.06 2.19
CA SER A 264 -6.41 3.85 1.77
C SER A 264 -6.53 5.09 2.66
N LEU A 265 -6.60 6.24 1.99
CA LEU A 265 -6.68 7.60 2.52
C LEU A 265 -8.02 8.20 2.12
#